data_AF-A0A1A7ZCN2-F1
#
_entry.id   AF-A0A1A7ZCN2-F1
#
_cell.length_a   1.000
_cell.length_b   1.000
_cell.length_c   1.000
_cell.angle_alpha   90.00
_cell.angle_beta   90.00
_cell.angle_gamma   90.00
#
_symmetry.space_group_name_H-M   'P 1'
#
loop_
_entity.id
_entity.type
_entity.pdbx_description
1 polymer ?
#
loop_
_entity_poly.entity_id
_entity_poly.type
_entity_poly.pdbx_seq_one_letter_code
_entity_poly.pdbx_strand_id
1 'polypeptide(L)'
;LFDAHKLDISDEFSEAIKALKGQDDKIRVVLNKADQVDTQQLMRVYGALMWSLGKVINTPEVVRVYLGSFWAKPLQNTENRRLFEAESQDLFRDIQSLPRNAALRKLNDLIKRARLAKVHAYIISYLKKEMPTLFGREKKKEELLIRLPEIYTILQREHHISPGDFPSVTKMQVKTILLIRSTCGSHHHQQHASVGW
;
A
#
# COMPACT_ATOMS: atom_id res chain seq x y z
N LEU A 1 3.99 15.87 13.93
CA LEU A 1 3.90 17.28 14.36
C LEU A 1 5.27 17.68 14.88
N PHE A 2 5.82 18.81 14.45
CA PHE A 2 7.17 19.24 14.83
C PHE A 2 7.16 20.61 15.51
N ASP A 3 8.04 20.75 16.49
CA ASP A 3 8.42 21.98 17.19
C ASP A 3 9.28 22.94 16.35
N ALA A 4 8.83 24.12 15.92
CA ALA A 4 9.74 25.07 15.25
C ALA A 4 10.84 25.60 16.17
N HIS A 5 10.56 25.71 17.48
CA HIS A 5 11.52 26.19 18.47
C HIS A 5 12.48 25.07 18.94
N LYS A 6 12.00 23.82 18.94
CA LYS A 6 12.76 22.62 19.34
C LYS A 6 12.56 21.50 18.35
N LEU A 7 13.18 21.61 17.18
CA LEU A 7 13.19 20.53 16.21
C LEU A 7 14.10 19.42 16.70
N ASP A 8 13.51 18.32 17.17
CA ASP A 8 14.21 17.09 17.48
C ASP A 8 13.56 15.94 16.69
N ILE A 9 14.38 15.20 15.95
CA ILE A 9 13.94 14.08 15.10
C ILE A 9 14.72 12.86 15.57
N SER A 10 14.14 12.13 16.52
CA SER A 10 14.78 10.96 17.11
C SER A 10 14.72 9.74 16.19
N ASP A 11 15.54 8.73 16.50
CA ASP A 11 15.55 7.47 15.76
C ASP A 11 14.21 6.74 15.89
N GLU A 12 13.55 6.79 17.05
CA GLU A 12 12.23 6.19 17.27
C GLU A 12 11.16 6.83 16.37
N PHE A 13 11.24 8.15 16.19
CA PHE A 13 10.32 8.85 15.31
C PHE A 13 10.55 8.45 13.83
N SER A 14 11.81 8.25 13.45
CA SER A 14 12.16 7.75 12.11
C SER A 14 11.63 6.33 11.88
N GLU A 15 11.69 5.46 12.88
CA GLU A 15 11.09 4.12 12.82
C GLU A 15 9.56 4.17 12.71
N ALA A 16 8.90 5.08 13.44
CA ALA A 16 7.46 5.26 13.35
C ALA A 16 7.02 5.68 11.94
N ILE A 17 7.76 6.59 11.28
CA ILE A 17 7.48 6.94 9.88
C ILE A 17 7.70 5.74 8.95
N LYS A 18 8.79 4.98 9.14
CA LYS A 18 9.04 3.77 8.33
C LYS A 18 7.91 2.74 8.45
N ALA A 19 7.27 2.64 9.62
CA ALA A 19 6.11 1.77 9.82
C ALA A 19 4.87 2.21 9.00
N LEU A 20 4.80 3.48 8.58
CA LEU A 20 3.74 4.05 7.75
C LEU A 20 4.01 3.92 6.23
N LYS A 21 5.09 3.26 5.83
CA LYS A 21 5.48 3.08 4.42
C LYS A 21 4.33 2.56 3.57
N GLY A 22 4.09 3.19 2.42
CA GLY A 22 2.99 2.85 1.50
C GLY A 22 1.66 3.51 1.87
N GLN A 23 1.65 4.36 2.90
CA GLN A 23 0.54 5.27 3.23
C GLN A 23 1.00 6.73 3.21
N ASP A 24 2.05 7.02 2.44
CA ASP A 24 2.70 8.32 2.35
C ASP A 24 1.70 9.42 1.93
N ASP A 25 0.71 9.07 1.09
CA ASP A 25 -0.40 9.94 0.66
C ASP A 25 -1.27 10.46 1.82
N LYS A 26 -1.23 9.80 2.98
CA LYS A 26 -2.02 10.10 4.18
C LYS A 26 -1.25 10.93 5.20
N ILE A 27 0.05 11.07 5.01
CA ILE A 27 0.90 11.80 5.94
C ILE A 27 0.77 13.30 5.62
N ARG A 28 0.50 14.07 6.67
CA ARG A 28 0.57 15.54 6.65
C ARG A 28 1.51 15.98 7.74
N VAL A 29 2.52 16.75 7.37
CA VAL A 29 3.51 17.23 8.32
C VAL A 29 3.14 18.66 8.70
N VAL A 30 3.19 18.96 9.98
CA VAL A 30 2.90 20.30 10.51
C VAL A 30 4.09 20.73 11.35
N LEU A 31 4.67 21.88 11.01
CA LEU A 31 5.68 22.58 11.79
C LEU A 31 4.97 23.66 12.61
N ASN A 32 4.78 23.37 13.88
CA ASN A 32 4.00 24.17 14.82
C ASN A 32 4.87 25.18 15.58
N LYS A 33 4.25 26.17 16.20
CA LYS A 33 4.91 27.25 16.96
C LYS A 33 5.93 28.04 16.12
N ALA A 34 5.69 28.14 14.82
CA ALA A 34 6.54 28.87 13.88
C ALA A 34 6.64 30.37 14.20
N ASP A 35 5.74 30.91 15.01
CA ASP A 35 5.75 32.29 15.49
C ASP A 35 6.73 32.56 16.63
N GLN A 36 7.35 31.52 17.21
CA GLN A 36 8.33 31.64 18.30
C GLN A 36 9.77 31.84 17.81
N VAL A 37 9.98 31.84 16.49
CA VAL A 37 11.27 31.99 15.83
C VAL A 37 11.20 33.09 14.79
N ASP A 38 12.34 33.69 14.47
CA ASP A 38 12.41 34.65 13.37
C ASP A 38 12.34 33.96 11.99
N THR A 39 12.19 34.77 10.94
CA THR A 39 12.06 34.25 9.57
C THR A 39 13.29 33.45 9.11
N GLN A 40 14.51 33.84 9.50
CA GLN A 40 15.73 33.14 9.08
C GLN A 40 15.86 31.78 9.78
N GLN A 41 15.61 31.74 11.09
CA GLN A 41 15.60 30.53 11.89
C GLN A 41 14.50 29.59 11.41
N LEU A 42 13.30 30.10 11.10
CA LEU A 42 12.21 29.29 10.54
C LEU A 42 12.64 28.58 9.25
N MET A 43 13.30 29.29 8.33
CA MET A 43 13.81 28.68 7.09
C MET A 43 14.88 27.61 7.35
N ARG A 44 15.77 27.84 8.33
CA ARG A 44 16.78 26.83 8.72
C ARG A 44 16.13 25.58 9.30
N VAL A 45 15.15 25.74 10.18
CA VAL A 45 14.41 24.63 10.81
C VAL A 45 13.59 23.88 9.77
N TYR A 46 12.92 24.58 8.86
CA TYR A 46 12.20 23.99 7.75
C TYR A 46 13.11 23.15 6.85
N GLY A 47 14.27 23.70 6.47
CA GLY A 47 15.27 22.98 5.67
C GLY A 47 15.79 21.71 6.36
N ALA A 48 16.10 21.81 7.66
CA ALA A 48 16.54 20.67 8.46
C ALA A 48 15.46 19.57 8.54
N LEU A 49 14.19 19.96 8.72
CA LEU A 49 13.06 19.03 8.73
C LEU A 49 12.92 18.31 7.38
N MET A 50 12.93 19.05 6.27
CA MET A 50 12.80 18.48 4.93
C MET A 50 13.94 17.52 4.58
N TRP A 51 15.17 17.87 4.96
CA TRP A 51 16.34 17.02 4.79
C TRP A 51 16.19 15.69 5.53
N SER A 52 15.75 15.74 6.79
CA SER A 52 15.53 14.55 7.60
C SER A 52 14.37 13.69 7.08
N LEU A 53 13.25 14.32 6.68
CA LEU A 53 12.13 13.59 6.07
C LEU A 53 12.54 12.90 4.77
N GLY A 54 13.38 13.53 3.94
CA GLY A 54 13.89 12.93 2.70
C GLY A 54 14.77 11.69 2.93
N LYS A 55 15.44 11.57 4.08
CA LYS A 55 16.19 10.36 4.44
C LYS A 55 15.29 9.21 4.86
N VAL A 56 14.14 9.52 5.46
CA VAL A 56 13.24 8.53 6.07
C VAL A 56 12.17 8.09 5.07
N ILE A 57 11.65 9.01 4.27
CA ILE A 57 10.57 8.79 3.31
C ILE A 57 11.19 8.53 1.94
N ASN A 58 11.24 7.26 1.56
CA ASN A 58 11.84 6.80 0.31
C ASN A 58 10.84 6.88 -0.87
N THR A 59 10.32 8.07 -1.14
CA THR A 59 9.50 8.38 -2.32
C THR A 59 10.06 9.61 -3.04
N PRO A 60 10.01 9.68 -4.37
CA PRO A 60 10.39 10.89 -5.10
C PRO A 60 9.43 12.08 -4.82
N GLU A 61 8.26 11.84 -4.22
CA GLU A 61 7.28 12.86 -3.91
C GLU A 61 7.63 13.61 -2.63
N VAL A 62 7.63 14.95 -2.72
CA VAL A 62 7.94 15.82 -1.57
C VAL A 62 6.73 15.91 -0.65
N VAL A 63 6.92 15.62 0.64
CA VAL A 63 5.85 15.73 1.64
C VAL A 63 5.48 17.19 1.87
N ARG A 64 4.17 17.49 1.82
CA ARG A 64 3.65 18.81 2.18
C ARG A 64 3.81 19.04 3.69
N VAL A 65 4.48 20.14 4.01
CA VAL A 65 4.61 20.65 5.38
C VAL A 65 3.78 21.92 5.51
N TYR A 66 2.96 22.00 6.55
CA TYR A 66 2.19 23.20 6.91
C TYR A 66 2.90 23.97 8.01
N LEU A 67 3.14 25.26 7.78
CA LEU A 67 3.83 26.15 8.72
C LEU A 67 2.83 26.98 9.50
N GLY A 68 2.94 27.02 10.82
CA GLY A 68 2.10 27.94 11.59
C GLY A 68 2.17 27.77 13.09
N SER A 69 1.26 28.47 13.76
CA SER A 69 1.01 28.31 15.19
C SER A 69 -0.46 27.98 15.39
N PHE A 70 -0.76 26.70 15.60
CA PHE A 70 -2.12 26.17 15.58
C PHE A 70 -2.76 26.23 16.97
N TRP A 71 -2.95 27.45 17.48
CA TRP A 71 -3.57 27.72 18.78
C TRP A 71 -4.39 29.01 18.74
N ALA A 72 -5.24 29.21 19.76
CA ALA A 72 -6.10 30.39 19.86
C ALA A 72 -5.38 31.63 20.45
N LYS A 73 -4.07 31.55 20.73
CA LYS A 73 -3.31 32.66 21.32
C LYS A 73 -2.82 33.62 20.23
N PRO A 74 -2.58 34.91 20.56
CA PRO A 74 -1.93 35.84 19.66
C PRO A 74 -0.54 35.34 19.23
N LEU A 75 -0.14 35.64 17.99
CA LEU A 75 1.19 35.33 17.48
C LEU A 75 2.25 36.14 18.24
N GLN A 76 3.36 35.50 18.61
CA GLN A 76 4.51 36.19 19.20
C GLN A 76 5.26 37.01 18.14
N ASN A 77 5.57 36.40 16.99
CA ASN A 77 6.10 37.10 15.82
C ASN A 77 5.03 37.18 14.71
N THR A 78 4.75 38.41 14.26
CA THR A 78 3.75 38.69 13.23
C THR A 78 4.31 38.88 11.82
N GLU A 79 5.63 38.86 11.63
CA GLU A 79 6.29 39.03 10.32
C GLU A 79 5.70 38.10 9.24
N ASN A 80 5.51 36.82 9.61
CA ASN A 80 5.02 35.78 8.72
C ASN A 80 3.51 35.50 8.87
N ARG A 81 2.73 36.43 9.45
CA ARG A 81 1.30 36.21 9.72
C ARG A 81 0.53 35.72 8.49
N ARG A 82 0.71 36.39 7.34
CA ARG A 82 0.01 36.03 6.09
C ARG A 82 0.34 34.61 5.64
N LEU A 83 1.59 34.18 5.80
CA LEU A 83 2.02 32.83 5.49
C LEU A 83 1.33 31.82 6.41
N PHE A 84 1.35 32.06 7.73
CA PHE A 84 0.74 31.16 8.71
C PHE A 84 -0.78 31.04 8.52
N GLU A 85 -1.47 32.15 8.20
CA GLU A 85 -2.90 32.14 7.90
C GLU A 85 -3.21 31.34 6.63
N ALA A 86 -2.43 31.54 5.57
CA ALA A 86 -2.59 30.81 4.31
C ALA A 86 -2.35 29.29 4.49
N GLU A 87 -1.26 28.91 5.18
CA GLU A 87 -0.92 27.52 5.48
C GLU A 87 -1.96 26.86 6.40
N SER A 88 -2.52 27.61 7.34
CA SER A 88 -3.62 27.14 8.20
C SER A 88 -4.89 26.87 7.39
N GLN A 89 -5.27 27.79 6.50
CA GLN A 89 -6.40 27.60 5.59
C GLN A 89 -6.20 26.40 4.66
N ASP A 90 -4.99 26.20 4.14
CA ASP A 90 -4.64 25.03 3.33
C ASP A 90 -4.80 23.74 4.12
N LEU A 91 -4.32 23.69 5.37
CA LEU A 91 -4.48 22.53 6.25
C LEU A 91 -5.97 22.25 6.53
N PHE A 92 -6.75 23.29 6.83
CA PHE A 92 -8.19 23.13 7.05
C PHE A 92 -8.93 22.61 5.81
N ARG A 93 -8.61 23.12 4.62
CA ARG A 93 -9.19 22.65 3.36
C ARG A 93 -8.84 21.19 3.10
N ASP A 94 -7.58 20.81 3.32
CA ASP A 94 -7.15 19.43 3.15
C ASP A 94 -7.89 18.50 4.13
N ILE A 95 -7.97 18.86 5.42
CA ILE A 95 -8.72 18.11 6.44
C ILE A 95 -10.20 17.98 6.06
N GLN A 96 -10.85 19.06 5.64
CA GLN A 96 -12.25 19.04 5.21
C GLN A 96 -12.48 18.15 3.97
N SER A 97 -11.48 18.02 3.10
CA SER A 97 -11.56 17.16 1.91
C SER A 97 -11.37 15.67 2.22
N LEU A 98 -10.82 15.31 3.39
CA LEU A 98 -10.48 13.93 3.75
C LEU A 98 -11.65 12.94 3.63
N PRO A 99 -12.88 13.23 4.08
CA PRO A 99 -13.99 12.27 3.97
C PRO A 99 -14.30 11.92 2.51
N ARG A 100 -14.34 12.92 1.63
CA ARG A 100 -14.57 12.73 0.19
C ARG A 100 -13.42 11.94 -0.44
N ASN A 101 -12.18 12.30 -0.12
CA ASN A 101 -10.99 11.63 -0.65
C ASN A 101 -10.86 10.19 -0.13
N ALA A 102 -11.31 9.91 1.11
CA ALA A 102 -11.36 8.56 1.66
C ALA A 102 -12.39 7.70 0.93
N ALA A 103 -13.58 8.22 0.63
CA ALA A 103 -14.60 7.49 -0.13
C ALA A 103 -14.09 7.12 -1.54
N LEU A 104 -13.50 8.08 -2.26
CA LEU A 104 -12.92 7.84 -3.59
C LEU A 104 -11.78 6.82 -3.55
N ARG A 105 -10.91 6.86 -2.53
CA ARG A 105 -9.85 5.86 -2.36
C ARG A 105 -10.40 4.47 -2.06
N LYS A 106 -11.37 4.35 -1.16
CA LYS A 106 -12.05 3.07 -0.88
C LYS A 106 -12.70 2.49 -2.14
N LEU A 107 -13.30 3.35 -2.96
CA LEU A 107 -13.86 2.95 -4.26
C LEU A 107 -12.76 2.44 -5.20
N ASN A 108 -11.65 3.16 -5.33
CA ASN A 108 -10.52 2.74 -6.16
C ASN A 108 -9.92 1.41 -5.70
N ASP A 109 -9.78 1.20 -4.39
CA ASP A 109 -9.29 -0.06 -3.82
C ASP A 109 -10.28 -1.21 -4.07
N LEU A 110 -11.58 -0.94 -3.98
CA LEU A 110 -12.61 -1.92 -4.31
C LEU A 110 -12.55 -2.31 -5.80
N ILE A 111 -12.41 -1.32 -6.71
CA ILE A 111 -12.26 -1.56 -8.15
C ILE A 111 -11.01 -2.41 -8.44
N LYS A 112 -9.87 -2.08 -7.82
CA LYS A 112 -8.63 -2.87 -7.96
C LYS A 112 -8.82 -4.30 -7.46
N ARG A 113 -9.46 -4.49 -6.30
CA ARG A 113 -9.76 -5.82 -5.74
C ARG A 113 -10.72 -6.62 -6.61
N ALA A 114 -11.77 -5.99 -7.15
CA ALA A 114 -12.72 -6.64 -8.04
C ALA A 114 -12.06 -7.13 -9.33
N ARG A 115 -11.19 -6.30 -9.94
CA ARG A 115 -10.38 -6.71 -11.10
C ARG A 115 -9.47 -7.88 -10.77
N LEU A 116 -8.71 -7.78 -9.68
CA LEU A 116 -7.81 -8.86 -9.26
C LEU A 116 -8.58 -10.18 -9.00
N ALA A 117 -9.74 -10.12 -8.35
CA ALA A 117 -10.59 -11.28 -8.11
C ALA A 117 -11.11 -11.90 -9.42
N LYS A 118 -11.54 -11.07 -10.38
CA LYS A 118 -11.97 -11.50 -11.71
C LYS A 118 -10.84 -12.22 -12.46
N VAL A 119 -9.64 -11.65 -12.47
CA VAL A 119 -8.45 -12.26 -13.08
C VAL A 119 -8.11 -13.60 -12.43
N HIS A 120 -8.12 -13.66 -11.10
CA HIS A 120 -7.93 -14.91 -10.37
C HIS A 120 -8.95 -15.98 -10.75
N ALA A 121 -10.23 -15.61 -10.88
CA ALA A 121 -11.28 -16.54 -11.29
C ALA A 121 -11.01 -17.10 -12.69
N TYR A 122 -10.59 -16.27 -13.65
CA TYR A 122 -10.21 -16.75 -14.99
C TYR A 122 -9.02 -17.70 -14.96
N ILE A 123 -7.96 -17.38 -14.20
CA ILE A 123 -6.80 -18.25 -14.05
C ILE A 123 -7.22 -19.61 -13.49
N ILE A 124 -7.97 -19.63 -12.38
CA ILE A 124 -8.41 -20.89 -11.75
C ILE A 124 -9.33 -21.67 -12.67
N SER A 125 -10.26 -21.00 -13.37
CA SER A 125 -11.16 -21.63 -14.32
C SER A 125 -10.40 -22.28 -15.48
N TYR A 126 -9.40 -21.57 -16.03
CA TYR A 126 -8.55 -22.10 -17.10
C TYR A 126 -7.75 -23.32 -16.61
N LEU A 127 -7.09 -23.21 -15.46
CA LEU A 127 -6.34 -24.32 -14.87
C LEU A 127 -7.25 -25.53 -14.62
N LYS A 128 -8.46 -25.31 -14.08
CA LYS A 128 -9.42 -26.39 -13.82
C LYS A 128 -9.90 -27.06 -15.11
N LYS A 129 -10.11 -26.29 -16.18
CA LYS A 129 -10.51 -26.79 -17.51
C LYS A 129 -9.42 -27.68 -18.13
N GLU A 130 -8.15 -27.33 -17.96
CA GLU A 130 -7.02 -28.07 -18.50
C GLU A 130 -6.60 -29.30 -17.67
N MET A 131 -7.16 -29.47 -16.46
CA MET A 131 -6.82 -30.58 -15.59
C MET A 131 -7.55 -31.87 -16.00
N PRO A 132 -6.84 -33.01 -16.12
CA PRO A 132 -7.45 -34.30 -16.44
C PRO A 132 -8.28 -34.82 -15.25
N THR A 133 -9.36 -35.53 -15.56
CA THR A 133 -10.32 -36.04 -14.55
C THR A 133 -9.84 -37.33 -13.86
N LEU A 134 -9.08 -38.18 -14.55
CA LEU A 134 -8.78 -39.55 -14.09
C LEU A 134 -7.32 -39.76 -13.69
N PHE A 135 -6.35 -39.54 -14.60
CA PHE A 135 -4.92 -39.82 -14.34
C PHE A 135 -4.01 -38.68 -14.82
N GLY A 136 -2.78 -38.62 -14.30
CA GLY A 136 -1.76 -37.65 -14.72
C GLY A 136 -1.91 -36.23 -14.15
N ARG A 137 -2.76 -36.05 -13.13
CA ARG A 137 -3.06 -34.73 -12.52
C ARG A 137 -1.82 -33.99 -12.03
N GLU A 138 -0.90 -34.66 -11.35
CA GLU A 138 0.29 -33.98 -10.79
C GLU A 138 1.26 -33.52 -11.89
N LYS A 139 1.53 -34.38 -12.88
CA LYS A 139 2.36 -34.03 -14.04
C LYS A 139 1.75 -32.87 -14.84
N LYS A 140 0.42 -32.89 -15.08
CA LYS A 140 -0.27 -31.81 -15.78
C LYS A 140 -0.25 -30.50 -14.99
N LYS A 141 -0.39 -30.57 -13.67
CA LYS A 141 -0.29 -29.40 -12.78
C LYS A 141 1.10 -28.77 -12.87
N GLU A 142 2.18 -29.55 -12.81
CA GLU A 142 3.54 -29.03 -12.98
C GLU A 142 3.72 -28.34 -14.33
N GLU A 143 3.25 -28.97 -15.41
CA GLU A 143 3.25 -28.38 -16.75
C GLU A 143 2.51 -27.04 -16.79
N LEU A 144 1.29 -26.98 -16.22
CA LEU A 144 0.48 -25.75 -16.19
C LEU A 144 1.10 -24.64 -15.35
N LEU A 145 1.80 -24.98 -14.26
CA LEU A 145 2.52 -24.02 -13.43
C LEU A 145 3.72 -23.42 -14.18
N ILE A 146 4.46 -24.23 -14.93
CA ILE A 146 5.58 -23.77 -15.78
C ILE A 146 5.04 -22.85 -16.89
N ARG A 147 3.91 -23.24 -17.51
CA ARG A 147 3.26 -22.49 -18.59
C ARG A 147 2.42 -21.31 -18.14
N LEU A 148 2.39 -20.98 -16.85
CA LEU A 148 1.57 -19.90 -16.30
C LEU A 148 1.80 -18.52 -16.99
N PRO A 149 3.03 -18.11 -17.39
CA PRO A 149 3.23 -16.89 -18.18
C PRO A 149 2.50 -16.90 -19.53
N GLU A 150 2.48 -18.04 -20.21
CA GLU A 150 1.78 -18.22 -21.49
C GLU A 150 0.26 -18.15 -21.28
N ILE A 151 -0.23 -18.81 -20.23
CA ILE A 151 -1.65 -18.79 -19.83
C ILE A 151 -2.10 -17.35 -19.58
N TYR A 152 -1.28 -16.52 -18.92
CA TYR A 152 -1.61 -15.11 -18.73
C TYR A 152 -1.77 -14.37 -20.06
N THR A 153 -0.88 -14.64 -21.02
CA THR A 153 -0.94 -14.01 -22.35
C THR A 153 -2.19 -14.42 -23.11
N ILE A 154 -2.61 -15.69 -22.98
CA ILE A 154 -3.87 -16.19 -23.53
C ILE A 154 -5.06 -15.46 -22.90
N LEU A 155 -5.13 -15.43 -21.57
CA LEU A 155 -6.23 -14.79 -20.83
C LEU A 155 -6.30 -13.27 -21.07
N GLN A 156 -5.16 -12.60 -21.26
CA GLN A 156 -5.11 -11.18 -21.64
C GLN A 156 -5.83 -10.93 -22.96
N ARG A 157 -5.55 -11.76 -23.98
CA ARG A 157 -6.14 -11.63 -25.32
C ARG A 157 -7.62 -12.02 -25.32
N GLU A 158 -7.96 -13.14 -24.68
CA GLU A 158 -9.32 -13.70 -24.69
C GLU A 158 -10.32 -12.85 -23.91
N HIS A 159 -9.89 -12.25 -22.80
CA HIS A 159 -10.78 -11.48 -21.92
C HIS A 159 -10.49 -9.97 -21.92
N HIS A 160 -9.61 -9.49 -22.80
CA HIS A 160 -9.21 -8.08 -22.93
C HIS A 160 -8.76 -7.45 -21.61
N ILE A 161 -7.89 -8.17 -20.89
CA ILE A 161 -7.41 -7.76 -19.55
C ILE A 161 -6.05 -7.09 -19.69
N SER A 162 -5.86 -5.97 -18.98
CA SER A 162 -4.57 -5.30 -18.94
C SER A 162 -3.51 -6.16 -18.23
N PRO A 163 -2.25 -6.21 -18.72
CA PRO A 163 -1.17 -6.93 -18.04
C PRO A 163 -0.98 -6.54 -16.57
N GLY A 164 -1.24 -5.27 -16.24
CA GLY A 164 -1.10 -4.74 -14.87
C GLY A 164 -2.14 -5.25 -13.88
N ASP A 165 -3.24 -5.84 -14.34
CA ASP A 165 -4.27 -6.42 -13.47
C ASP A 165 -3.90 -7.86 -13.04
N PHE A 166 -2.84 -8.45 -13.61
CA PHE A 166 -2.41 -9.81 -13.27
C PHE A 166 -1.53 -9.84 -12.02
N PRO A 167 -1.75 -10.80 -11.11
CA PRO A 167 -0.85 -11.03 -9.99
C PRO A 167 0.49 -11.58 -10.49
N SER A 168 1.58 -11.27 -9.78
CA SER A 168 2.92 -11.83 -10.07
C SER A 168 2.88 -13.35 -10.30
N VAL A 169 3.44 -13.77 -11.43
CA VAL A 169 3.53 -15.18 -11.84
C VAL A 169 4.18 -16.02 -10.73
N THR A 170 5.34 -15.57 -10.23
CA THR A 170 6.09 -16.27 -9.18
C THR A 170 5.24 -16.45 -7.92
N LYS A 171 4.53 -15.39 -7.48
CA LYS A 171 3.64 -15.49 -6.31
C LYS A 171 2.49 -16.46 -6.56
N MET A 172 1.94 -16.48 -7.77
CA MET A 172 0.85 -17.38 -8.14
C MET A 172 1.29 -18.84 -8.22
N GLN A 173 2.48 -19.13 -8.75
CA GLN A 173 3.02 -20.48 -8.79
C GLN A 173 3.13 -21.05 -7.37
N VAL A 174 3.74 -20.30 -6.45
CA VAL A 174 3.88 -20.70 -5.04
C VAL A 174 2.51 -20.93 -4.38
N LYS A 175 1.56 -19.99 -4.57
CA LYS A 175 0.24 -20.07 -3.91
C LYS A 175 -0.64 -21.19 -4.48
N THR A 176 -0.53 -21.48 -5.78
CA THR A 176 -1.29 -22.55 -6.45
C THR A 176 -0.76 -23.94 -6.04
N ILE A 177 0.54 -24.06 -5.79
CA ILE A 177 1.13 -25.29 -5.21
C ILE A 177 0.49 -25.59 -3.83
N LEU A 178 0.24 -24.57 -3.01
CA LEU A 178 -0.35 -24.70 -1.68
C LEU A 178 -1.85 -25.02 -1.72
N LEU A 179 -2.63 -24.35 -2.59
CA LEU A 179 -4.09 -24.51 -2.68
C LEU A 179 -4.54 -25.88 -3.18
N ILE A 180 -3.73 -26.58 -3.97
CA ILE A 180 -4.12 -27.88 -4.54
C ILE A 180 -3.70 -29.05 -3.65
N ARG A 181 -2.64 -28.88 -2.83
CA ARG A 181 -2.24 -29.88 -1.82
C ARG A 181 -3.37 -30.15 -0.81
N SER A 182 -4.18 -29.16 -0.46
CA SER A 182 -5.34 -29.35 0.43
C SER A 182 -6.51 -30.08 -0.22
N THR A 183 -6.69 -29.98 -1.55
CA THR A 183 -7.77 -30.69 -2.26
C THR A 183 -7.43 -32.11 -2.69
N CYS A 184 -6.14 -32.48 -2.74
CA CYS A 184 -5.71 -33.85 -3.06
C CYS A 184 -5.54 -34.76 -1.83
N GLY A 185 -5.74 -34.25 -0.61
CA GLY A 185 -5.45 -34.97 0.64
C GLY A 185 -6.57 -35.78 1.29
N SER A 186 -7.77 -35.87 0.71
CA SER A 186 -8.96 -36.34 1.46
C SER A 186 -9.62 -37.64 0.98
N HIS A 187 -8.97 -38.50 0.19
CA HIS A 187 -9.60 -39.75 -0.29
C HIS A 187 -8.70 -41.00 -0.32
N HIS A 188 -7.72 -41.13 0.57
CA HIS A 188 -7.07 -42.43 0.80
C HIS A 188 -6.74 -42.65 2.29
N HIS A 189 -7.77 -42.95 3.09
CA HIS A 189 -7.60 -43.78 4.28
C HIS A 189 -8.95 -44.40 4.68
N GLN A 190 -9.29 -45.51 4.03
CA GLN A 190 -10.13 -46.56 4.61
C GLN A 190 -10.01 -47.80 3.73
N GLN A 191 -8.99 -48.59 4.00
CA GLN A 191 -8.95 -50.04 3.77
C GLN A 191 -7.63 -50.56 4.34
N HIS A 192 -7.64 -50.83 5.65
CA HIS A 192 -6.72 -51.81 6.22
C HIS A 192 -7.55 -52.82 7.00
N ALA A 193 -7.65 -54.00 6.37
CA ALA A 193 -7.56 -55.33 6.95
C ALA A 193 -8.12 -55.55 8.36
N SER A 194 -9.31 -56.15 8.42
CA SER A 194 -9.68 -57.06 9.50
C SER A 194 -9.81 -58.48 8.92
N VAL A 195 -8.69 -59.20 8.89
CA VAL A 195 -8.65 -60.67 8.77
C VAL A 195 -7.52 -61.14 9.67
N GLY A 196 -7.83 -61.89 10.72
CA GLY A 196 -6.83 -62.63 11.50
C GLY A 196 -7.15 -62.79 12.98
N TRP A 197 -7.89 -63.87 13.26
CA TRP A 197 -8.13 -64.57 14.55
C TRP A 197 -8.97 -63.87 15.61
#